data_AF-A0A4R1CH32-F1
#
_entry.id   AF-A0A4R1CH32-F1
#
_cell.length_a   1.000
_cell.length_b   1.000
_cell.length_c   1.000
_cell.angle_alpha   90.00
_cell.angle_beta   90.00
_cell.angle_gamma   90.00
#
_symmetry.space_group_name_H-M   'P 1'
#
loop_
_entity.id
_entity.type
_entity.pdbx_description
1 polymer ?
#
loop_
_entity_poly.entity_id
_entity_poly.type
_entity_poly.pdbx_seq_one_letter_code
_entity_poly.pdbx_strand_id
1 'polypeptide(L)'
;MSAQEIREALEAHARFDDTAALARLGSVKARVRVVRRRRRAALAGAAAAVIAVAGGVATHLPGRHGAAPASRTFGDLTAPATMTSEGATYRFKELVTGEDEVRWADDVDGPVLVSWAATGDGPVHILKTVDLDFTYSSVEDFRDFLPVDHVDDQTIQAVGKGRVALAVYTFAEPAAGARADIDGTPVVFRDRMPGYRAVASGWGAAGQTDLRMSFAYPEGQLEMTSFCMAPKGYELHVDVAGPGMGIGCHDAPSVHGPGSRHGFSEGLTRPDGSNVVAGARVTMHAWLSRQGSDQPVRGPIEGVRIGAAAYETEPGVAVLNGWSLTELREEAGHAWRFVKVLPEVPAGDATALQVDGHGRPKLVLVSVSPGAGRVQLRVDGSTVVGFSGGVGGGFLTPAGPFGAGQHTVGVRSQHPATMEAALYEQVD
;
A
#
# COMPACT_ATOMS: atom_id res chain seq x y z
N MET A 1 -37.85 -24.40 -25.55
CA MET A 1 -36.58 -24.18 -24.86
C MET A 1 -36.88 -24.04 -23.38
N SER A 2 -36.48 -25.01 -22.57
CA SER A 2 -36.77 -25.03 -21.12
C SER A 2 -35.79 -24.15 -20.35
N ALA A 3 -36.17 -23.69 -19.16
CA ALA A 3 -35.27 -22.92 -18.29
C ALA A 3 -34.00 -23.69 -17.90
N GLN A 4 -34.04 -25.03 -17.99
CA GLN A 4 -32.91 -25.91 -17.76
C GLN A 4 -31.92 -25.91 -18.94
N GLU A 5 -32.44 -25.92 -20.18
CA GLU A 5 -31.61 -25.78 -21.39
C GLU A 5 -30.90 -24.41 -21.46
N ILE A 6 -31.56 -23.35 -20.96
CA ILE A 6 -30.94 -22.02 -20.86
C ILE A 6 -29.82 -22.01 -19.81
N ARG A 7 -30.01 -22.67 -18.66
CA ARG A 7 -28.96 -22.79 -17.63
C ARG A 7 -27.76 -23.60 -18.10
N GLU A 8 -27.99 -24.74 -18.74
CA GLU A 8 -26.92 -25.57 -19.29
C GLU A 8 -26.16 -24.85 -20.41
N ALA A 9 -26.86 -24.12 -21.29
CA ALA A 9 -26.20 -23.31 -22.32
C ALA A 9 -25.38 -22.16 -21.72
N LEU A 10 -25.88 -21.51 -20.67
CA LEU A 10 -25.15 -20.44 -19.97
C LEU A 10 -23.96 -20.98 -19.17
N GLU A 11 -24.07 -22.12 -18.49
CA GLU A 11 -22.93 -22.75 -17.80
C GLU A 11 -21.87 -23.27 -18.79
N ALA A 12 -22.30 -23.79 -19.95
CA ALA A 12 -21.40 -24.21 -21.02
C ALA A 12 -20.68 -23.02 -21.68
N HIS A 13 -21.26 -21.82 -21.69
CA HIS A 13 -20.63 -20.60 -22.25
C HIS A 13 -19.93 -19.73 -21.20
N ALA A 14 -20.24 -19.88 -19.92
CA ALA A 14 -19.58 -19.17 -18.82
C ALA A 14 -18.18 -19.74 -18.50
N ARG A 15 -17.88 -20.98 -18.92
CA ARG A 15 -16.54 -21.59 -18.80
C ARG A 15 -15.61 -21.20 -19.95
N PHE A 16 -15.50 -19.91 -20.23
CA PHE A 16 -14.42 -19.37 -21.06
C PHE A 16 -13.30 -18.89 -20.13
N ASP A 17 -12.56 -19.84 -19.56
CA ASP A 17 -11.20 -19.58 -19.07
C ASP A 17 -10.28 -19.44 -20.29
N ASP A 18 -10.44 -18.34 -21.05
CA ASP A 18 -9.49 -17.97 -22.11
C ASP A 18 -8.22 -17.40 -21.47
N THR A 19 -7.55 -18.27 -20.72
CA THR A 19 -6.18 -18.08 -20.22
C THR A 19 -5.24 -17.67 -21.36
N ALA A 20 -5.54 -18.05 -22.60
CA ALA A 20 -4.81 -17.60 -23.79
C ALA A 20 -5.12 -16.15 -24.19
N ALA A 21 -6.31 -15.60 -23.94
CA ALA A 21 -6.60 -14.17 -24.11
C ALA A 21 -5.94 -13.32 -23.02
N LEU A 22 -5.97 -13.78 -21.76
CA LEU A 22 -5.23 -13.15 -20.65
C LEU A 22 -3.71 -13.21 -20.87
N ALA A 23 -3.18 -14.34 -21.35
CA ALA A 23 -1.77 -14.46 -21.74
C ALA A 23 -1.41 -13.57 -22.94
N ARG A 24 -2.32 -13.41 -23.92
CA ARG A 24 -2.15 -12.50 -25.06
C ARG A 24 -2.09 -11.03 -24.62
N LEU A 25 -2.98 -10.61 -23.72
CA LEU A 25 -2.96 -9.27 -23.11
C LEU A 25 -1.67 -9.02 -22.32
N GLY A 26 -1.24 -9.99 -21.51
CA GLY A 26 0.06 -9.93 -20.80
C GLY A 26 1.25 -9.83 -21.75
N SER A 27 1.24 -10.58 -22.87
CA SER A 27 2.27 -10.52 -23.92
C SER A 27 2.31 -9.16 -24.62
N VAL A 28 1.16 -8.55 -24.89
CA VAL A 28 1.09 -7.21 -25.52
C VAL A 28 1.64 -6.15 -24.56
N LYS A 29 1.23 -6.16 -23.28
CA LYS A 29 1.77 -5.27 -22.25
C LYS A 29 3.30 -5.40 -22.11
N ALA A 30 3.82 -6.62 -22.07
CA ALA A 30 5.25 -6.88 -22.00
C ALA A 30 6.01 -6.33 -23.23
N ARG A 31 5.47 -6.48 -24.45
CA ARG A 31 6.07 -5.93 -25.68
C ARG A 31 6.07 -4.40 -25.67
N VAL A 32 4.97 -3.77 -25.24
CA VAL A 32 4.90 -2.29 -25.12
C VAL A 32 5.95 -1.78 -24.13
N ARG A 33 6.13 -2.47 -22.98
CA ARG A 33 7.17 -2.16 -21.97
C ARG A 33 8.58 -2.23 -22.56
N VAL A 34 8.89 -3.30 -23.31
CA VAL A 34 10.20 -3.48 -23.98
C VAL A 34 10.44 -2.41 -25.04
N VAL A 35 9.41 -2.04 -25.83
CA VAL A 35 9.52 -1.00 -26.86
C VAL A 35 9.75 0.39 -26.25
N ARG A 36 9.05 0.74 -25.16
CA ARG A 36 9.28 2.00 -24.44
C ARG A 36 10.71 2.05 -23.86
N ARG A 37 11.18 0.97 -23.23
CA ARG A 37 12.55 0.88 -22.69
C ARG A 37 13.63 1.03 -23.77
N ARG A 38 13.42 0.42 -24.96
CA ARG A 38 14.32 0.57 -26.12
C ARG A 38 14.30 1.97 -26.73
N ARG A 39 13.13 2.62 -26.83
CA ARG A 39 13.04 4.03 -27.28
C ARG A 39 13.76 4.98 -26.33
N ARG A 40 13.69 4.75 -25.02
CA ARG A 40 14.42 5.55 -24.02
C ARG A 40 15.93 5.32 -24.08
N ALA A 41 16.40 4.08 -24.30
CA ALA A 41 17.83 3.82 -24.54
C ALA A 41 18.35 4.53 -25.81
N ALA A 42 17.53 4.64 -26.86
CA ALA A 42 17.87 5.38 -28.06
C ALA A 42 17.87 6.91 -27.85
N LEU A 43 16.96 7.44 -27.03
CA LEU A 43 16.90 8.88 -26.70
C LEU A 43 17.99 9.33 -25.72
N ALA A 44 18.40 8.46 -24.79
CA ALA A 44 19.56 8.70 -23.92
C ALA A 44 20.87 8.81 -24.71
N GLY A 45 20.99 8.08 -25.83
CA GLY A 45 22.09 8.24 -26.79
C GLY A 45 22.08 9.57 -27.55
N ALA A 46 20.90 10.15 -27.79
CA ALA A 46 20.76 11.43 -28.49
C ALA A 46 21.03 12.65 -27.59
N ALA A 47 20.68 12.58 -26.29
CA ALA A 47 20.97 13.64 -25.32
C ALA A 47 22.48 13.77 -25.01
N ALA A 48 23.25 12.68 -25.11
CA ALA A 48 24.70 12.69 -24.93
C ALA A 48 25.46 13.42 -26.06
N ALA A 49 24.86 13.56 -27.25
CA ALA A 49 25.53 14.19 -28.39
C ALA A 49 25.40 15.74 -28.41
N VAL A 50 24.43 16.33 -27.70
CA VAL A 50 24.21 17.79 -27.71
C VAL A 50 25.09 18.53 -26.69
N ILE A 51 25.63 17.84 -25.69
CA ILE A 51 26.48 18.46 -24.64
C ILE A 51 27.96 18.60 -25.11
N ALA A 52 28.38 17.92 -26.17
CA ALA A 52 29.78 17.85 -26.58
C ALA A 52 30.31 19.05 -27.39
N VAL A 53 29.48 20.01 -27.82
CA VAL A 53 29.92 21.12 -28.71
C VAL A 53 30.02 22.49 -28.00
N ALA A 54 29.56 22.63 -26.76
CA ALA A 54 29.51 23.93 -26.07
C ALA A 54 30.45 24.09 -24.84
N GLY A 55 31.40 23.18 -24.62
CA GLY A 55 32.14 23.06 -23.36
C GLY A 55 33.65 23.29 -23.43
N GLY A 56 34.12 24.21 -24.25
CA GLY A 56 35.51 24.69 -24.19
C GLY A 56 35.67 25.63 -22.99
N VAL A 57 36.47 25.22 -22.00
CA VAL A 57 36.89 25.98 -20.80
C VAL A 57 35.86 26.01 -19.67
N ALA A 58 35.92 25.03 -18.76
CA ALA A 58 35.42 25.19 -17.40
C ALA A 58 36.41 24.58 -16.40
N THR A 59 37.05 25.48 -15.67
CA THR A 59 37.98 25.23 -14.57
C THR A 59 37.31 24.50 -13.41
N HIS A 60 38.12 23.77 -12.64
CA HIS A 60 37.75 23.04 -11.42
C HIS A 60 36.89 23.87 -10.44
N LEU A 61 35.62 23.50 -10.27
CA LEU A 61 34.78 23.93 -9.14
C LEU A 61 34.45 22.72 -8.24
N PRO A 62 34.73 22.79 -6.93
CA PRO A 62 34.34 21.76 -5.97
C PRO A 62 32.85 21.90 -5.63
N GLY A 63 32.14 20.75 -5.61
CA GLY A 63 30.79 20.62 -5.05
C GLY A 63 29.66 21.05 -5.98
N ARG A 64 29.27 20.18 -6.93
CA ARG A 64 27.92 20.25 -7.54
C ARG A 64 26.89 19.84 -6.49
N HIS A 65 26.53 20.77 -5.61
CA HIS A 65 25.21 20.76 -5.00
C HIS A 65 24.22 21.02 -6.13
N GLY A 66 23.47 20.00 -6.55
CA GLY A 66 22.32 20.20 -7.43
C GLY A 66 21.43 21.30 -6.83
N ALA A 67 20.87 22.16 -7.69
CA ALA A 67 19.97 23.22 -7.24
C ALA A 67 18.93 22.63 -6.28
N ALA A 68 18.74 23.27 -5.12
CA ALA A 68 17.75 22.81 -4.16
C ALA A 68 16.35 22.73 -4.82
N PRO A 69 15.52 21.74 -4.47
CA PRO A 69 14.16 21.67 -4.98
C PRO A 69 13.45 22.98 -4.63
N ALA A 70 12.80 23.60 -5.60
CA ALA A 70 12.08 24.85 -5.39
C ALA A 70 10.59 24.56 -5.17
N SER A 71 10.02 25.12 -4.11
CA SER A 71 8.58 25.20 -3.94
C SER A 71 7.93 25.88 -5.15
N ARG A 72 6.69 25.52 -5.48
CA ARG A 72 5.95 26.14 -6.58
C ARG A 72 4.64 26.73 -6.10
N THR A 73 4.37 27.94 -6.56
CA THR A 73 3.15 28.68 -6.23
C THR A 73 2.03 28.35 -7.21
N PHE A 74 0.81 28.24 -6.70
CA PHE A 74 -0.43 28.06 -7.45
C PHE A 74 -1.48 29.02 -6.89
N GLY A 75 -1.64 30.18 -7.56
CA GLY A 75 -2.36 31.29 -6.93
C GLY A 75 -1.61 31.75 -5.67
N ASP A 76 -2.33 31.83 -4.55
CA ASP A 76 -1.77 32.18 -3.23
C ASP A 76 -1.30 30.94 -2.45
N LEU A 77 -1.44 29.75 -3.04
CA LEU A 77 -1.07 28.47 -2.43
C LEU A 77 0.35 28.07 -2.84
N THR A 78 1.04 27.30 -2.01
CA THR A 78 2.42 26.86 -2.27
C THR A 78 2.56 25.37 -2.05
N ALA A 79 2.87 24.64 -3.12
CA ALA A 79 3.31 23.26 -3.04
C ALA A 79 4.71 23.23 -2.39
N PRO A 80 4.91 22.46 -1.30
CA PRO A 80 6.21 22.39 -0.64
C PRO A 80 7.30 21.84 -1.58
N ALA A 81 8.56 22.18 -1.28
CA ALA A 81 9.70 21.67 -2.06
C ALA A 81 9.91 20.15 -1.86
N THR A 82 9.53 19.65 -0.68
CA THR A 82 9.67 18.26 -0.26
C THR A 82 8.49 17.82 0.59
N MET A 83 8.13 16.54 0.51
CA MET A 83 7.14 15.90 1.38
C MET A 83 7.75 14.62 1.95
N THR A 84 7.27 14.16 3.10
CA THR A 84 7.71 12.90 3.71
C THR A 84 6.49 12.01 3.91
N SER A 85 6.60 10.74 3.53
CA SER A 85 5.56 9.74 3.71
C SER A 85 6.22 8.38 3.94
N GLU A 86 5.71 7.60 4.90
CA GLU A 86 6.12 6.21 5.16
C GLU A 86 7.65 6.00 5.34
N GLY A 87 8.37 7.03 5.80
CA GLY A 87 9.83 6.98 5.97
C GLY A 87 10.64 7.28 4.71
N ALA A 88 10.01 7.78 3.65
CA ALA A 88 10.64 8.27 2.44
C ALA A 88 10.43 9.78 2.30
N THR A 89 11.48 10.48 1.86
CA THR A 89 11.42 11.90 1.47
C THR A 89 11.28 11.99 -0.05
N TYR A 90 10.30 12.78 -0.48
CA TYR A 90 9.99 13.03 -1.87
C TYR A 90 10.27 14.48 -2.20
N ARG A 91 10.78 14.73 -3.42
CA ARG A 91 11.08 16.07 -3.93
C ARG A 91 10.08 16.45 -5.00
N PHE A 92 9.67 17.71 -4.97
CA PHE A 92 8.79 18.28 -5.98
C PHE A 92 9.40 18.10 -7.38
N LYS A 93 8.63 17.52 -8.30
CA LYS A 93 8.99 17.31 -9.71
C LYS A 93 8.28 18.32 -10.60
N GLU A 94 6.95 18.32 -10.55
CA GLU A 94 6.11 19.13 -11.45
C GLU A 94 4.76 19.50 -10.83
N LEU A 95 4.14 20.54 -11.39
CA LEU A 95 2.80 20.99 -11.05
C LEU A 95 1.96 20.93 -12.33
N VAL A 96 0.87 20.18 -12.28
CA VAL A 96 -0.12 20.09 -13.35
C VAL A 96 -1.36 20.87 -12.93
N THR A 97 -1.92 21.69 -13.80
CA THR A 97 -3.05 22.57 -13.46
C THR A 97 -4.17 22.48 -14.49
N GLY A 98 -5.41 22.72 -14.07
CA GLY A 98 -6.58 22.80 -14.94
C GLY A 98 -7.70 23.66 -14.33
N GLU A 99 -8.78 23.86 -15.10
CA GLU A 99 -10.01 24.53 -14.66
C GLU A 99 -11.05 23.47 -14.32
N ASP A 100 -11.54 23.49 -13.08
CA ASP A 100 -12.45 22.55 -12.41
C ASP A 100 -11.97 21.07 -12.36
N GLU A 101 -11.08 20.67 -13.27
CA GLU A 101 -10.54 19.32 -13.40
C GLU A 101 -9.08 19.37 -13.89
N VAL A 102 -8.25 18.46 -13.38
CA VAL A 102 -6.91 18.19 -13.90
C VAL A 102 -6.62 16.70 -13.84
N ARG A 103 -5.84 16.21 -14.81
CA ARG A 103 -5.39 14.81 -14.89
C ARG A 103 -3.87 14.74 -15.00
N TRP A 104 -3.30 13.78 -14.29
CA TRP A 104 -1.91 13.39 -14.40
C TRP A 104 -1.85 11.88 -14.64
N ALA A 105 -1.09 11.46 -15.65
CA ALA A 105 -0.84 10.06 -15.93
C ALA A 105 0.59 9.73 -15.48
N ASP A 106 0.76 8.62 -14.76
CA ASP A 106 2.06 8.21 -14.27
C ASP A 106 3.00 7.85 -15.43
N ASP A 107 4.03 8.68 -15.61
CA ASP A 107 5.12 8.44 -16.56
C ASP A 107 6.48 8.27 -15.85
N VAL A 108 6.47 8.27 -14.52
CA VAL A 108 7.66 8.35 -13.67
C VAL A 108 8.16 6.95 -13.35
N ASP A 109 9.48 6.80 -13.43
CA ASP A 109 10.14 5.58 -12.98
C ASP A 109 10.29 5.64 -11.45
N GLY A 110 9.59 4.75 -10.74
CA GLY A 110 9.68 4.61 -9.29
C GLY A 110 8.50 5.26 -8.55
N PRO A 111 8.63 5.46 -7.24
CA PRO A 111 7.54 5.89 -6.40
C PRO A 111 7.19 7.37 -6.51
N VAL A 112 5.91 7.67 -6.39
CA VAL A 112 5.39 9.04 -6.50
C VAL A 112 4.44 9.35 -5.34
N LEU A 113 4.51 10.58 -4.82
CA LEU A 113 3.40 11.17 -4.07
C LEU A 113 2.71 12.20 -4.96
N VAL A 114 1.39 12.22 -4.92
CA VAL A 114 0.58 13.25 -5.57
C VAL A 114 -0.19 13.99 -4.49
N SER A 115 -0.01 15.31 -4.46
CA SER A 115 -0.73 16.23 -3.58
C SER A 115 -1.54 17.21 -4.44
N TRP A 116 -2.56 17.86 -3.88
CA TRP A 116 -3.51 18.65 -4.65
C TRP A 116 -3.94 19.93 -3.96
N ALA A 117 -4.49 20.86 -4.74
CA ALA A 117 -5.10 22.09 -4.25
C ALA A 117 -6.14 22.63 -5.24
N ALA A 118 -7.06 23.46 -4.76
CA ALA A 118 -7.99 24.20 -5.62
C ALA A 118 -8.17 25.65 -5.14
N THR A 119 -8.44 26.57 -6.06
CA THR A 119 -8.65 27.99 -5.72
C THR A 119 -10.10 28.33 -5.38
N GLY A 120 -11.06 27.45 -5.70
CA GLY A 120 -12.47 27.65 -5.39
C GLY A 120 -12.88 26.97 -4.09
N ASP A 121 -13.99 27.43 -3.51
CA ASP A 121 -14.50 26.90 -2.25
C ASP A 121 -15.00 25.45 -2.38
N GLY A 122 -14.59 24.60 -1.44
CA GLY A 122 -15.07 23.22 -1.31
C GLY A 122 -13.96 22.18 -1.37
N PRO A 123 -14.30 20.88 -1.24
CA PRO A 123 -13.33 19.80 -1.31
C PRO A 123 -12.84 19.57 -2.74
N VAL A 124 -11.61 19.05 -2.85
CA VAL A 124 -11.09 18.46 -4.08
C VAL A 124 -11.30 16.95 -4.02
N HIS A 125 -11.94 16.41 -5.05
CA HIS A 125 -12.17 14.97 -5.23
C HIS A 125 -11.04 14.37 -6.07
N ILE A 126 -10.33 13.38 -5.51
CA ILE A 126 -9.26 12.66 -6.20
C ILE A 126 -9.77 11.30 -6.66
N LEU A 127 -9.61 11.00 -7.94
CA LEU A 127 -10.00 9.75 -8.58
C LEU A 127 -8.75 9.04 -9.12
N LYS A 128 -8.61 7.75 -8.82
CA LYS A 128 -7.53 6.88 -9.31
C LYS A 128 -8.08 5.81 -10.26
N THR A 129 -7.58 5.76 -11.50
CA THR A 129 -8.20 4.96 -12.58
C THR A 129 -8.05 3.44 -12.44
N VAL A 130 -7.01 2.94 -11.76
CA VAL A 130 -6.78 1.48 -11.66
C VAL A 130 -7.71 0.80 -10.66
N ASP A 131 -8.29 1.56 -9.72
CA ASP A 131 -9.02 0.99 -8.58
C ASP A 131 -10.53 1.28 -8.55
N LEU A 132 -11.11 1.87 -9.61
CA LEU A 132 -12.53 2.26 -9.72
C LEU A 132 -13.14 2.70 -8.35
N ASP A 133 -13.09 4.01 -8.09
CA ASP A 133 -13.92 4.74 -7.10
C ASP A 133 -13.36 4.96 -5.68
N PHE A 134 -12.04 5.02 -5.47
CA PHE A 134 -11.56 5.75 -4.29
C PHE A 134 -11.64 7.24 -4.55
N THR A 135 -12.58 7.90 -3.88
CA THR A 135 -12.67 9.36 -3.83
C THR A 135 -12.01 9.84 -2.54
N TYR A 136 -10.80 10.40 -2.65
CA TYR A 136 -10.26 11.21 -1.56
C TYR A 136 -10.86 12.60 -1.66
N SER A 137 -11.33 13.13 -0.54
CA SER A 137 -11.89 14.47 -0.46
C SER A 137 -11.17 15.20 0.65
N SER A 138 -10.39 16.21 0.27
CA SER A 138 -9.66 17.07 1.19
C SER A 138 -9.81 18.53 0.79
N VAL A 139 -9.81 19.40 1.81
CA VAL A 139 -9.77 20.86 1.69
C VAL A 139 -8.36 21.40 1.95
N GLU A 140 -7.37 20.52 2.09
CA GLU A 140 -6.06 20.88 2.57
C GLU A 140 -5.07 21.13 1.43
N ASP A 141 -4.90 22.42 1.12
CA ASP A 141 -4.04 22.95 0.04
C ASP A 141 -2.59 22.43 0.09
N PHE A 142 -2.31 21.39 -0.69
CA PHE A 142 -1.06 20.66 -0.77
C PHE A 142 -0.54 20.03 0.54
N ARG A 143 -1.41 19.84 1.55
CA ARG A 143 -1.01 19.19 2.81
C ARG A 143 -1.36 17.72 2.83
N ASP A 144 -2.44 17.36 2.15
CA ASP A 144 -2.80 15.97 1.94
C ASP A 144 -2.10 15.41 0.68
N PHE A 145 -1.95 14.11 0.62
CA PHE A 145 -1.31 13.40 -0.48
C PHE A 145 -1.78 11.97 -0.61
N LEU A 146 -1.56 11.42 -1.79
CA LEU A 146 -1.79 10.03 -2.12
C LEU A 146 -0.47 9.41 -2.57
N PRO A 147 -0.01 8.30 -1.95
CA PRO A 147 1.03 7.49 -2.54
C PRO A 147 0.51 6.80 -3.80
N VAL A 148 1.29 6.89 -4.88
CA VAL A 148 0.99 6.26 -6.17
C VAL A 148 1.99 5.15 -6.41
N ASP A 149 1.50 3.91 -6.36
CA ASP A 149 2.28 2.74 -6.75
C ASP A 149 2.39 2.60 -8.26
N HIS A 150 3.54 2.11 -8.70
CA HIS A 150 3.79 1.84 -10.11
C HIS A 150 3.10 0.54 -10.57
N VAL A 151 1.76 0.53 -10.59
CA VAL A 151 0.94 -0.60 -11.05
C VAL A 151 0.17 -0.20 -12.30
N ASP A 152 0.69 -0.59 -13.48
CA ASP A 152 0.14 -0.28 -14.81
C ASP A 152 -0.14 1.22 -15.07
N ASP A 153 -0.67 1.60 -16.25
CA ASP A 153 -0.88 3.00 -16.65
C ASP A 153 -1.95 3.70 -15.74
N GLN A 154 -1.53 4.17 -14.56
CA GLN A 154 -2.38 4.89 -13.62
C GLN A 154 -2.59 6.33 -14.05
N THR A 155 -3.83 6.80 -13.89
CA THR A 155 -4.16 8.22 -13.99
C THR A 155 -4.75 8.66 -12.66
N ILE A 156 -4.25 9.80 -12.17
CA ILE A 156 -4.80 10.53 -11.04
C ILE A 156 -5.54 11.73 -11.62
N GLN A 157 -6.81 11.86 -11.25
CA GLN A 157 -7.64 12.99 -11.62
C GLN A 157 -8.05 13.72 -10.35
N ALA A 158 -7.91 15.05 -10.35
CA ALA A 158 -8.47 15.92 -9.32
C ALA A 158 -9.62 16.73 -9.92
N VAL A 159 -10.74 16.80 -9.19
CA VAL A 159 -11.94 17.57 -9.55
C VAL A 159 -12.31 18.48 -8.39
N GLY A 160 -12.48 19.77 -8.66
CA GLY A 160 -12.79 20.80 -7.66
C GLY A 160 -13.46 22.00 -8.32
N LYS A 161 -13.77 23.04 -7.54
CA LYS A 161 -14.28 24.30 -8.11
C LYS A 161 -13.12 25.25 -8.40
N GLY A 162 -13.20 25.97 -9.52
CA GLY A 162 -12.19 26.93 -9.94
C GLY A 162 -10.92 26.24 -10.44
N ARG A 163 -9.77 26.88 -10.31
CA ARG A 163 -8.52 26.26 -10.76
C ARG A 163 -8.12 25.14 -9.81
N VAL A 164 -7.74 24.00 -10.36
CA VAL A 164 -7.28 22.81 -9.62
C VAL A 164 -5.83 22.50 -10.02
N ALA A 165 -5.05 21.99 -9.07
CA ALA A 165 -3.66 21.60 -9.30
C ALA A 165 -3.32 20.25 -8.67
N LEU A 166 -2.43 19.52 -9.34
CA LEU A 166 -1.73 18.33 -8.85
C LEU A 166 -0.24 18.62 -8.76
N ALA A 167 0.33 18.55 -7.56
CA ALA A 167 1.77 18.60 -7.33
C ALA A 167 2.30 17.16 -7.24
N VAL A 168 3.27 16.85 -8.10
CA VAL A 168 3.85 15.50 -8.23
C VAL A 168 5.24 15.51 -7.59
N TYR A 169 5.48 14.54 -6.72
CA TYR A 169 6.75 14.39 -6.00
C TYR A 169 7.35 13.02 -6.28
N THR A 170 8.65 12.98 -6.54
CA THR A 170 9.38 11.72 -6.77
C THR A 170 10.27 11.42 -5.59
N PHE A 171 10.46 10.14 -5.29
CA PHE A 171 11.39 9.74 -4.24
C PHE A 171 12.76 10.37 -4.45
N ALA A 172 13.30 10.90 -3.36
CA ALA A 172 14.60 11.53 -3.34
C ALA A 172 15.57 10.72 -2.50
N GLU A 173 15.19 10.46 -1.27
CA GLU A 173 16.03 9.80 -0.28
C GLU A 173 15.18 9.23 0.86
N PRO A 174 15.71 8.27 1.63
CA PRO A 174 15.07 7.82 2.86
C PRO A 174 14.96 8.99 3.85
N ALA A 175 13.88 9.04 4.62
CA ALA A 175 13.71 10.03 5.68
C ALA A 175 14.72 9.80 6.82
N ALA A 176 14.93 10.81 7.66
CA ALA A 176 15.79 10.69 8.82
C ALA A 176 15.28 9.57 9.76
N GLY A 177 16.19 8.70 10.23
CA GLY A 177 15.84 7.55 11.09
C GLY A 177 15.21 6.36 10.36
N ALA A 178 15.17 6.42 9.03
CA ALA A 178 14.56 5.44 8.18
C ALA A 178 15.67 4.64 7.45
N ARG A 179 15.60 3.31 7.44
CA ARG A 179 16.60 2.43 6.79
C ARG A 179 16.08 1.93 5.44
N ALA A 180 16.56 2.50 4.35
CA ALA A 180 16.27 1.97 3.02
C ALA A 180 17.02 0.68 2.72
N ASP A 181 16.45 -0.10 1.81
CA ASP A 181 17.12 -1.25 1.20
C ASP A 181 18.44 -0.84 0.51
N ILE A 182 19.34 -1.82 0.42
CA ILE A 182 20.56 -1.79 -0.35
C ILE A 182 20.15 -1.76 -1.84
N ASP A 183 20.68 -0.81 -2.61
CA ASP A 183 20.45 -0.62 -4.06
C ASP A 183 19.38 0.41 -4.50
N GLY A 184 18.99 1.34 -3.63
CA GLY A 184 18.22 2.52 -4.03
C GLY A 184 16.71 2.26 -4.23
N THR A 185 16.22 1.10 -3.80
CA THR A 185 14.79 0.84 -3.67
C THR A 185 14.23 1.64 -2.48
N PRO A 186 13.13 2.39 -2.65
CA PRO A 186 12.58 3.33 -1.66
C PRO A 186 11.84 2.64 -0.50
N VAL A 187 12.10 1.36 -0.22
CA VAL A 187 11.35 0.66 0.84
C VAL A 187 12.11 0.80 2.15
N VAL A 188 11.40 1.25 3.18
CA VAL A 188 12.03 1.68 4.41
C VAL A 188 11.39 1.06 5.64
N PHE A 189 12.17 0.31 6.42
CA PHE A 189 11.78 -0.02 7.80
C PHE A 189 12.20 1.13 8.72
N ARG A 190 11.29 1.55 9.60
CA ARG A 190 11.51 2.67 10.52
C ARG A 190 11.65 2.18 11.94
N ASP A 191 12.43 2.87 12.75
CA ASP A 191 12.56 2.51 14.16
C ASP A 191 11.29 2.83 14.97
N ARG A 192 10.49 3.82 14.52
CA ARG A 192 9.21 4.22 15.12
C ARG A 192 8.19 4.60 14.06
N MET A 193 6.93 4.29 14.34
CA MET A 193 5.75 4.70 13.57
C MET A 193 4.64 5.07 14.56
N PRO A 194 3.63 5.88 14.19
CA PRO A 194 2.48 6.15 15.05
C PRO A 194 1.84 4.86 15.59
N GLY A 195 1.98 4.59 16.89
CA GLY A 195 1.47 3.40 17.59
C GLY A 195 2.43 2.20 17.68
N TYR A 196 3.65 2.29 17.14
CA TYR A 196 4.51 1.12 16.92
C TYR A 196 6.00 1.44 17.09
N ARG A 197 6.74 0.47 17.64
CA ARG A 197 8.19 0.54 17.79
C ARG A 197 8.86 -0.68 17.19
N ALA A 198 9.88 -0.50 16.37
CA ALA A 198 10.60 -1.63 15.79
C ALA A 198 11.31 -2.43 16.87
N VAL A 199 11.08 -3.74 16.88
CA VAL A 199 11.79 -4.71 17.71
C VAL A 199 12.95 -5.31 16.92
N ALA A 200 12.68 -5.67 15.66
CA ALA A 200 13.67 -6.17 14.74
C ALA A 200 13.29 -5.81 13.30
N SER A 201 14.28 -5.57 12.47
CA SER A 201 14.10 -5.41 11.03
C SER A 201 15.33 -5.95 10.31
N GLY A 202 15.14 -6.43 9.09
CA GLY A 202 16.23 -7.00 8.31
C GLY A 202 15.90 -7.07 6.83
N TRP A 203 16.95 -6.99 6.03
CA TRP A 203 16.94 -7.12 4.58
C TRP A 203 17.77 -8.32 4.18
N GLY A 204 17.24 -9.12 3.25
CA GLY A 204 18.02 -10.13 2.56
C GLY A 204 18.99 -9.47 1.57
N ALA A 205 20.16 -10.07 1.38
CA ALA A 205 21.05 -9.70 0.29
C ALA A 205 20.38 -9.91 -1.09
N ALA A 206 20.97 -9.32 -2.13
CA ALA A 206 20.49 -9.48 -3.49
C ALA A 206 20.34 -10.95 -3.88
N GLY A 207 19.11 -11.35 -4.23
CA GLY A 207 18.75 -12.71 -4.60
C GLY A 207 18.59 -13.69 -3.45
N GLN A 208 18.76 -13.27 -2.20
CA GLN A 208 18.52 -14.10 -1.02
C GLN A 208 17.04 -14.47 -0.90
N THR A 209 16.74 -15.75 -0.70
CA THR A 209 15.38 -16.31 -0.66
C THR A 209 14.93 -16.71 0.75
N ASP A 210 15.80 -16.57 1.75
CA ASP A 210 15.57 -16.97 3.14
C ASP A 210 16.22 -15.93 4.06
N LEU A 211 15.44 -15.30 4.93
CA LEU A 211 15.86 -14.29 5.88
C LEU A 211 15.43 -14.73 7.28
N ARG A 212 16.37 -14.73 8.23
CA ARG A 212 16.09 -15.06 9.64
C ARG A 212 16.62 -13.97 10.54
N MET A 213 15.80 -13.56 11.51
CA MET A 213 16.20 -12.63 12.55
C MET A 213 15.66 -13.09 13.90
N SER A 214 16.48 -12.98 14.93
CA SER A 214 16.08 -13.33 16.29
C SER A 214 16.04 -12.08 17.17
N PHE A 215 15.02 -12.00 18.02
CA PHE A 215 14.83 -10.89 18.95
C PHE A 215 14.13 -11.37 20.22
N ALA A 216 14.12 -10.53 21.25
CA ALA A 216 13.33 -10.76 22.45
C ALA A 216 11.88 -10.38 22.17
N TYR A 217 10.95 -11.30 22.42
CA TYR A 217 9.52 -11.05 22.28
C TYR A 217 9.10 -9.91 23.22
N PRO A 218 8.42 -8.86 22.74
CA PRO A 218 8.04 -7.72 23.57
C PRO A 218 6.92 -8.05 24.55
N GLU A 219 6.57 -7.07 25.38
CA GLU A 219 5.30 -7.10 26.12
C GLU A 219 4.19 -6.68 25.17
N GLY A 220 3.15 -7.51 25.01
CA GLY A 220 2.02 -7.21 24.12
C GLY A 220 2.10 -7.92 22.76
N GLN A 221 1.42 -7.35 21.76
CA GLN A 221 1.29 -7.95 20.44
C GLN A 221 2.48 -7.53 19.55
N LEU A 222 2.91 -8.42 18.65
CA LEU A 222 3.75 -8.03 17.52
C LEU A 222 2.90 -7.83 16.28
N GLU A 223 3.16 -6.72 15.60
CA GLU A 223 2.76 -6.47 14.24
C GLU A 223 3.94 -6.84 13.31
N MET A 224 3.66 -7.60 12.26
CA MET A 224 4.67 -7.93 11.27
C MET A 224 4.45 -7.11 10.00
N THR A 225 5.56 -6.82 9.34
CA THR A 225 5.56 -6.31 7.99
C THR A 225 6.55 -7.09 7.15
N SER A 226 6.31 -7.09 5.85
CA SER A 226 7.23 -7.69 4.91
C SER A 226 7.30 -6.90 3.62
N PHE A 227 8.41 -7.08 2.92
CA PHE A 227 8.61 -6.62 1.56
C PHE A 227 9.05 -7.81 0.71
N CYS A 228 8.45 -7.96 -0.47
CA CYS A 228 8.89 -8.93 -1.45
C CYS A 228 8.88 -8.37 -2.87
N MET A 229 10.04 -8.40 -3.52
CA MET A 229 10.16 -8.31 -4.97
C MET A 229 10.68 -9.66 -5.49
N ALA A 230 9.93 -10.29 -6.39
CA ALA A 230 10.32 -11.54 -7.01
C ALA A 230 9.66 -11.69 -8.40
N PRO A 231 10.17 -12.56 -9.28
CA PRO A 231 9.46 -12.91 -10.51
C PRO A 231 8.03 -13.43 -10.20
N LYS A 232 7.15 -13.41 -11.21
CA LYS A 232 5.80 -13.96 -11.05
C LYS A 232 5.84 -15.45 -10.67
N GLY A 233 4.92 -15.87 -9.80
CA GLY A 233 4.80 -17.26 -9.34
C GLY A 233 5.60 -17.59 -8.08
N TYR A 234 6.09 -16.58 -7.36
CA TYR A 234 6.67 -16.73 -6.03
C TYR A 234 5.77 -16.08 -4.96
N GLU A 235 5.79 -16.65 -3.77
CA GLU A 235 5.11 -16.15 -2.58
C GLU A 235 6.15 -15.96 -1.47
N LEU A 236 6.03 -14.89 -0.69
CA LEU A 236 6.81 -14.68 0.52
C LEU A 236 6.00 -15.21 1.69
N HIS A 237 6.59 -16.14 2.43
CA HIS A 237 6.08 -16.56 3.72
C HIS A 237 6.82 -15.82 4.82
N VAL A 238 6.10 -15.47 5.88
CA VAL A 238 6.68 -14.90 7.10
C VAL A 238 6.09 -15.63 8.29
N ASP A 239 6.96 -16.20 9.13
CA ASP A 239 6.58 -16.78 10.40
C ASP A 239 7.33 -16.14 11.56
N VAL A 240 6.67 -16.14 12.72
CA VAL A 240 7.33 -15.94 14.02
C VAL A 240 6.94 -17.13 14.89
N ALA A 241 7.78 -18.16 14.88
CA ALA A 241 7.63 -19.33 15.74
C ALA A 241 6.29 -20.09 15.57
N GLY A 242 5.74 -20.16 14.35
CA GLY A 242 4.43 -20.78 14.08
C GLY A 242 4.15 -21.04 12.59
N PRO A 243 2.93 -21.42 12.21
CA PRO A 243 2.54 -21.56 10.81
C PRO A 243 2.50 -20.16 10.18
N GLY A 244 3.53 -19.82 9.42
CA GLY A 244 3.67 -18.50 8.81
C GLY A 244 2.52 -18.12 7.89
N MET A 245 2.44 -16.84 7.56
CA MET A 245 1.51 -16.29 6.59
C MET A 245 2.20 -16.15 5.23
N GLY A 246 1.54 -16.58 4.16
CA GLY A 246 1.99 -16.39 2.78
C GLY A 246 1.37 -15.14 2.16
N ILE A 247 2.19 -14.34 1.48
CA ILE A 247 1.80 -13.13 0.75
C ILE A 247 2.42 -13.20 -0.65
N GLY A 248 1.65 -12.85 -1.68
CA GLY A 248 2.17 -12.78 -3.05
C GLY A 248 3.29 -11.74 -3.19
N CYS A 249 4.30 -12.04 -3.99
CA CYS A 249 5.35 -11.08 -4.32
C CYS A 249 5.00 -10.23 -5.54
N HIS A 250 5.49 -8.99 -5.57
CA HIS A 250 5.37 -8.12 -6.73
C HIS A 250 6.61 -8.23 -7.64
N ASP A 251 6.44 -8.07 -8.94
CA ASP A 251 7.53 -8.07 -9.92
C ASP A 251 8.20 -6.69 -10.10
N ALA A 252 7.71 -5.70 -9.36
CA ALA A 252 8.25 -4.34 -9.26
C ALA A 252 8.28 -3.92 -7.79
N PRO A 253 9.16 -2.96 -7.41
CA PRO A 253 9.07 -2.35 -6.10
C PRO A 253 7.71 -1.69 -5.92
N SER A 254 6.94 -2.12 -4.92
CA SER A 254 5.87 -1.30 -4.36
C SER A 254 6.49 -0.35 -3.35
N VAL A 255 5.92 0.86 -3.29
CA VAL A 255 6.35 1.89 -2.35
C VAL A 255 5.54 1.91 -1.09
N HIS A 256 4.50 1.07 -0.99
CA HIS A 256 3.87 0.85 0.28
C HIS A 256 4.99 0.57 1.27
N GLY A 257 5.19 1.53 2.15
CA GLY A 257 6.02 1.30 3.28
C GLY A 257 5.47 0.07 4.00
N PRO A 258 6.22 -0.45 4.96
CA PRO A 258 5.69 -1.43 5.90
C PRO A 258 4.41 -1.03 6.66
N GLY A 259 3.81 0.13 6.37
CA GLY A 259 2.50 0.57 6.85
C GLY A 259 1.36 -0.33 6.38
N SER A 260 1.49 -1.02 5.23
CA SER A 260 0.58 -2.10 4.81
C SER A 260 0.91 -3.37 5.61
N ARG A 261 0.49 -3.36 6.87
CA ARG A 261 0.87 -4.37 7.86
C ARG A 261 0.14 -5.67 7.62
N HIS A 262 0.84 -6.77 7.84
CA HIS A 262 0.30 -8.10 7.63
C HIS A 262 0.42 -8.90 8.92
N GLY A 263 -0.73 -9.15 9.56
CA GLY A 263 -0.90 -10.11 10.64
C GLY A 263 -0.38 -9.65 12.00
N PHE A 264 -1.07 -10.10 13.04
CA PHE A 264 -0.68 -9.92 14.43
C PHE A 264 -0.33 -11.28 15.02
N SER A 265 0.60 -11.28 15.95
CA SER A 265 1.01 -12.48 16.67
C SER A 265 0.46 -12.49 18.10
N GLU A 266 -0.86 -12.46 18.24
CA GLU A 266 -1.45 -12.70 19.55
C GLU A 266 -1.39 -14.20 19.89
N GLY A 267 -0.89 -14.53 21.08
CA GLY A 267 -0.89 -15.91 21.56
C GLY A 267 0.03 -16.85 20.78
N LEU A 268 1.22 -16.37 20.37
CA LEU A 268 2.22 -17.23 19.74
C LEU A 268 2.46 -18.49 20.57
N THR A 269 2.22 -19.64 19.94
CA THR A 269 2.40 -20.95 20.56
C THR A 269 3.57 -21.65 19.89
N ARG A 270 4.53 -22.10 20.69
CA ARG A 270 5.67 -22.89 20.21
C ARG A 270 5.21 -24.27 19.70
N PRO A 271 6.07 -24.98 18.94
CA PRO A 271 5.77 -26.34 18.49
C PRO A 271 5.44 -27.34 19.61
N ASP A 272 5.89 -27.08 20.84
CA ASP A 272 5.60 -27.90 22.03
C ASP A 272 4.27 -27.55 22.71
N GLY A 273 3.50 -26.61 22.15
CA GLY A 273 2.23 -26.15 22.71
C GLY A 273 2.36 -25.07 23.80
N SER A 274 3.58 -24.65 24.15
CA SER A 274 3.79 -23.58 25.14
C SER A 274 3.61 -22.20 24.52
N ASN A 275 3.05 -21.26 25.28
CA ASN A 275 2.96 -19.87 24.85
C ASN A 275 4.34 -19.19 24.89
N VAL A 276 4.61 -18.34 23.90
CA VAL A 276 5.72 -17.40 23.94
C VAL A 276 5.37 -16.30 24.95
N VAL A 277 6.31 -16.01 25.85
CA VAL A 277 6.17 -14.97 26.87
C VAL A 277 7.13 -13.82 26.58
N ALA A 278 6.83 -12.64 27.09
CA ALA A 278 7.72 -11.47 27.00
C ALA A 278 9.14 -11.80 27.47
N GLY A 279 10.13 -11.27 26.76
CA GLY A 279 11.56 -11.52 26.96
C GLY A 279 12.07 -12.83 26.36
N ALA A 280 11.21 -13.77 25.96
CA ALA A 280 11.65 -15.00 25.31
C ALA A 280 12.30 -14.71 23.96
N ARG A 281 13.38 -15.41 23.63
CA ARG A 281 14.00 -15.30 22.31
C ARG A 281 13.14 -16.01 21.28
N VAL A 282 12.67 -15.28 20.27
CA VAL A 282 11.96 -15.81 19.11
C VAL A 282 12.76 -15.56 17.84
N THR A 283 12.46 -16.32 16.79
CA THR A 283 13.04 -16.13 15.46
C THR A 283 11.89 -15.84 14.50
N MET A 284 11.99 -14.72 13.79
CA MET A 284 11.19 -14.46 12.60
C MET A 284 11.93 -15.05 11.40
N HIS A 285 11.22 -15.84 10.59
CA HIS A 285 11.72 -16.47 9.38
C HIS A 285 10.86 -16.02 8.21
N ALA A 286 11.48 -15.37 7.25
CA ALA A 286 10.87 -14.98 5.99
C ALA A 286 11.51 -15.78 4.85
N TRP A 287 10.72 -16.48 4.04
CA TRP A 287 11.25 -17.29 2.95
C TRP A 287 10.37 -17.24 1.70
N LEU A 288 10.99 -17.38 0.54
CA LEU A 288 10.27 -17.52 -0.71
C LEU A 288 9.90 -18.98 -0.96
N SER A 289 8.69 -19.17 -1.45
CA SER A 289 8.20 -20.42 -2.02
C SER A 289 7.76 -20.20 -3.47
N ARG A 290 7.47 -21.30 -4.19
CA ARG A 290 6.69 -21.22 -5.43
C ARG A 290 5.22 -21.14 -5.06
N GLN A 291 4.46 -20.35 -5.81
CA GLN A 291 3.02 -20.22 -5.63
C GLN A 291 2.32 -21.58 -5.51
N GLY A 292 1.55 -21.77 -4.44
CA GLY A 292 0.87 -23.02 -4.13
C GLY A 292 1.74 -24.07 -3.44
N SER A 293 2.89 -23.69 -2.91
CA SER A 293 3.78 -24.55 -2.12
C SER A 293 4.25 -23.80 -0.88
N ASP A 294 4.42 -24.50 0.24
CA ASP A 294 5.05 -23.94 1.44
C ASP A 294 6.56 -24.20 1.50
N GLN A 295 7.11 -24.92 0.51
CA GLN A 295 8.50 -25.35 0.53
C GLN A 295 9.46 -24.20 0.16
N PRO A 296 10.48 -23.92 0.99
CA PRO A 296 11.45 -22.89 0.69
C PRO A 296 12.22 -23.15 -0.61
N VAL A 297 12.36 -22.09 -1.42
CA VAL A 297 13.19 -22.13 -2.62
C VAL A 297 14.66 -22.08 -2.24
N ARG A 298 15.45 -22.99 -2.80
CA ARG A 298 16.89 -23.11 -2.52
C ARG A 298 17.72 -22.28 -3.49
N GLY A 299 18.75 -21.63 -2.95
CA GLY A 299 19.75 -20.89 -3.72
C GLY A 299 19.27 -19.49 -4.12
N PRO A 300 20.19 -18.65 -4.61
CA PRO A 300 19.86 -17.29 -4.97
C PRO A 300 18.98 -17.22 -6.23
N ILE A 301 18.10 -16.23 -6.30
CA ILE A 301 17.24 -15.96 -7.46
C ILE A 301 17.51 -14.54 -7.96
N GLU A 302 17.77 -14.40 -9.26
CA GLU A 302 17.96 -13.08 -9.86
C GLU A 302 16.69 -12.21 -9.74
N GLY A 303 16.87 -10.94 -9.40
CA GLY A 303 15.77 -9.99 -9.23
C GLY A 303 14.99 -10.14 -7.92
N VAL A 304 15.37 -11.08 -7.03
CA VAL A 304 14.74 -11.20 -5.72
C VAL A 304 15.28 -10.18 -4.73
N ARG A 305 14.38 -9.56 -3.98
CA ARG A 305 14.65 -8.79 -2.75
C ARG A 305 13.57 -9.12 -1.73
N ILE A 306 13.97 -9.43 -0.50
CA ILE A 306 13.05 -9.68 0.62
C ILE A 306 13.46 -8.86 1.83
N GLY A 307 12.48 -8.37 2.56
CA GLY A 307 12.67 -7.69 3.83
C GLY A 307 11.56 -8.08 4.80
N ALA A 308 11.86 -8.03 6.09
CA ALA A 308 10.85 -8.21 7.13
C ALA A 308 11.17 -7.33 8.33
N ALA A 309 10.12 -6.88 9.02
CA ALA A 309 10.26 -6.23 10.31
C ALA A 309 9.14 -6.66 11.26
N ALA A 310 9.48 -6.66 12.54
CA ALA A 310 8.58 -6.93 13.64
C ALA A 310 8.51 -5.68 14.52
N TYR A 311 7.30 -5.22 14.79
CA TYR A 311 7.03 -4.06 15.62
C TYR A 311 6.25 -4.47 16.85
N GLU A 312 6.67 -3.96 18.00
CA GLU A 312 5.86 -3.95 19.20
C GLU A 312 4.77 -2.90 19.04
N THR A 313 3.54 -3.28 19.41
CA THR A 313 2.41 -2.35 19.45
C THR A 313 2.43 -1.56 20.75
N GLU A 314 2.09 -0.28 20.69
CA GLU A 314 1.79 0.49 21.90
C GLU A 314 0.58 -0.11 22.64
N PRO A 315 0.42 0.16 23.95
CA PRO A 315 -0.73 -0.33 24.71
C PRO A 315 -2.06 -0.04 24.00
N GLY A 316 -2.92 -1.06 23.96
CA GLY A 316 -4.22 -0.94 23.34
C GLY A 316 -5.14 0.04 24.08
N VAL A 317 -5.89 0.84 23.32
CA VAL A 317 -6.94 1.74 23.83
C VAL A 317 -8.35 1.17 23.64
N ALA A 318 -8.49 0.16 22.77
CA ALA A 318 -9.74 -0.53 22.51
C ALA A 318 -9.49 -1.95 22.01
N VAL A 319 -10.56 -2.75 21.95
CA VAL A 319 -10.55 -4.10 21.38
C VAL A 319 -11.62 -4.17 20.30
N LEU A 320 -11.31 -4.79 19.17
CA LEU A 320 -12.19 -5.01 18.04
C LEU A 320 -12.13 -6.49 17.67
N ASN A 321 -13.18 -7.28 17.90
CA ASN A 321 -13.17 -8.74 17.71
C ASN A 321 -11.91 -9.45 18.27
N GLY A 322 -11.47 -9.08 19.47
CA GLY A 322 -10.26 -9.61 20.10
C GLY A 322 -8.94 -8.93 19.68
N TRP A 323 -8.93 -8.16 18.60
CA TRP A 323 -7.75 -7.40 18.17
C TRP A 323 -7.56 -6.15 19.03
N SER A 324 -6.37 -5.98 19.61
CA SER A 324 -6.02 -4.79 20.37
C SER A 324 -5.74 -3.62 19.42
N LEU A 325 -6.43 -2.50 19.61
CA LEU A 325 -6.29 -1.29 18.81
C LEU A 325 -5.41 -0.27 19.51
N THR A 326 -4.42 0.29 18.82
CA THR A 326 -3.53 1.34 19.32
C THR A 326 -4.20 2.72 19.22
N GLU A 327 -3.79 3.67 20.06
CA GLU A 327 -4.26 5.06 19.99
C GLU A 327 -3.91 5.69 18.65
N LEU A 328 -2.67 5.53 18.21
CA LEU A 328 -2.19 6.01 16.93
C LEU A 328 -1.94 4.85 15.98
N ARG A 329 -2.18 5.07 14.70
CA ARG A 329 -1.87 4.14 13.62
C ARG A 329 -1.38 4.94 12.43
N GLU A 330 -0.51 4.35 11.61
CA GLU A 330 -0.22 4.92 10.30
C GLU A 330 -0.86 4.05 9.24
N GLU A 331 -1.46 4.69 8.24
CA GLU A 331 -2.05 4.04 7.07
C GLU A 331 -1.96 5.00 5.87
N ALA A 332 -1.52 4.49 4.71
CA ALA A 332 -1.34 5.27 3.48
C ALA A 332 -0.47 6.53 3.65
N GLY A 333 0.56 6.45 4.50
CA GLY A 333 1.46 7.57 4.80
C GLY A 333 0.96 8.62 5.78
N HIS A 334 -0.26 8.48 6.30
CA HIS A 334 -0.87 9.43 7.24
C HIS A 334 -0.97 8.84 8.64
N ALA A 335 -0.89 9.72 9.65
CA ALA A 335 -1.13 9.38 11.05
C ALA A 335 -2.62 9.50 11.40
N TRP A 336 -3.14 8.45 12.02
CA TRP A 336 -4.54 8.29 12.37
C TRP A 336 -4.68 8.07 13.87
N ARG A 337 -5.55 8.82 14.54
CA ARG A 337 -5.89 8.65 15.96
C ARG A 337 -7.22 7.94 16.13
N PHE A 338 -7.25 6.95 17.02
CA PHE A 338 -8.43 6.20 17.38
C PHE A 338 -9.51 7.12 17.95
N VAL A 339 -10.75 6.94 17.50
CA VAL A 339 -11.91 7.68 17.96
C VAL A 339 -12.83 6.78 18.78
N LYS A 340 -13.30 5.68 18.18
CA LYS A 340 -14.25 4.74 18.80
C LYS A 340 -14.38 3.44 18.03
N VAL A 341 -14.89 2.41 18.71
CA VAL A 341 -15.47 1.22 18.08
C VAL A 341 -16.95 1.51 17.75
N LEU A 342 -17.37 1.11 16.56
CA LEU A 342 -18.75 1.17 16.10
C LEU A 342 -19.52 -0.08 16.57
N PRO A 343 -20.84 0.00 16.80
CA PRO A 343 -21.63 -1.15 17.21
C PRO A 343 -21.46 -2.32 16.24
N GLU A 344 -21.39 -3.52 16.80
CA GLU A 344 -21.40 -4.77 16.03
C GLU A 344 -22.68 -4.84 15.19
N VAL A 345 -22.52 -5.24 13.93
CA VAL A 345 -23.63 -5.45 13.01
C VAL A 345 -23.55 -6.85 12.42
N PRO A 346 -24.68 -7.59 12.33
CA PRO A 346 -24.72 -8.87 11.63
C PRO A 346 -24.32 -8.67 10.17
N ALA A 347 -23.34 -9.40 9.65
CA ALA A 347 -22.95 -9.31 8.25
C ALA A 347 -23.88 -10.16 7.38
N GLY A 348 -24.53 -9.53 6.41
CA GLY A 348 -25.42 -10.14 5.43
C GLY A 348 -25.42 -9.35 4.12
N ASP A 349 -26.24 -9.73 3.13
CA ASP A 349 -26.23 -9.12 1.79
C ASP A 349 -26.48 -7.58 1.75
N ALA A 350 -26.92 -6.96 2.85
CA ALA A 350 -27.27 -5.54 2.91
C ALA A 350 -26.78 -4.83 4.19
N THR A 351 -25.81 -5.37 4.93
CA THR A 351 -25.35 -4.71 6.16
C THR A 351 -24.37 -3.60 5.83
N ALA A 352 -24.67 -2.41 6.35
CA ALA A 352 -23.95 -1.18 6.10
C ALA A 352 -23.80 -0.38 7.40
N LEU A 353 -22.57 0.03 7.70
CA LEU A 353 -22.24 1.03 8.70
C LEU A 353 -22.15 2.39 8.01
N GLN A 354 -22.85 3.38 8.58
CA GLN A 354 -22.72 4.76 8.15
C GLN A 354 -21.58 5.42 8.93
N VAL A 355 -20.64 6.00 8.20
CA VAL A 355 -19.47 6.69 8.75
C VAL A 355 -19.53 8.14 8.29
N ASP A 356 -19.59 9.06 9.26
CA ASP A 356 -19.57 10.50 8.98
C ASP A 356 -18.17 11.06 9.29
N GLY A 357 -17.52 11.60 8.27
CA GLY A 357 -16.22 12.24 8.38
C GLY A 357 -16.24 13.60 9.06
N HIS A 358 -17.40 14.24 9.20
CA HIS A 358 -17.55 15.58 9.80
C HIS A 358 -16.53 16.61 9.28
N GLY A 359 -16.25 16.59 7.97
CA GLY A 359 -15.30 17.52 7.35
C GLY A 359 -13.83 17.12 7.46
N ARG A 360 -13.49 15.95 8.02
CA ARG A 360 -12.13 15.41 8.07
C ARG A 360 -12.06 14.00 7.48
N PRO A 361 -10.90 13.61 6.91
CA PRO A 361 -10.68 12.23 6.52
C PRO A 361 -10.81 11.27 7.70
N LYS A 362 -11.30 10.07 7.43
CA LYS A 362 -11.48 9.00 8.42
C LYS A 362 -10.86 7.70 7.93
N LEU A 363 -10.16 7.00 8.79
CA LEU A 363 -9.75 5.63 8.55
C LEU A 363 -10.72 4.70 9.27
N VAL A 364 -11.23 3.70 8.55
CA VAL A 364 -12.08 2.67 9.16
C VAL A 364 -11.37 1.33 9.09
N LEU A 365 -11.14 0.75 10.26
CA LEU A 365 -10.70 -0.64 10.37
C LEU A 365 -11.92 -1.52 10.54
N VAL A 366 -12.00 -2.59 9.77
CA VAL A 366 -13.09 -3.55 9.83
C VAL A 366 -12.54 -4.88 10.28
N SER A 367 -13.21 -5.48 11.26
CA SER A 367 -13.02 -6.87 11.60
C SER A 367 -14.28 -7.67 11.33
N VAL A 368 -14.11 -8.83 10.70
CA VAL A 368 -15.21 -9.76 10.41
C VAL A 368 -14.94 -11.07 11.13
N SER A 369 -15.89 -11.46 11.98
CA SER A 369 -15.88 -12.72 12.72
C SER A 369 -16.21 -13.91 11.81
N PRO A 370 -15.70 -15.12 12.13
CA PRO A 370 -15.67 -16.24 11.20
C PRO A 370 -17.07 -16.78 10.85
N GLY A 371 -17.49 -16.54 9.61
CA GLY A 371 -18.17 -17.52 8.79
C GLY A 371 -17.17 -18.03 7.74
N ALA A 372 -17.25 -19.31 7.34
CA ALA A 372 -16.47 -19.78 6.19
C ALA A 372 -16.74 -18.91 4.95
N GLY A 373 -15.85 -18.86 3.96
CA GLY A 373 -16.19 -18.38 2.62
C GLY A 373 -15.72 -16.97 2.27
N ARG A 374 -16.29 -16.42 1.20
CA ARG A 374 -15.86 -15.15 0.61
C ARG A 374 -16.51 -13.97 1.32
N VAL A 375 -15.68 -13.05 1.79
CA VAL A 375 -16.09 -11.78 2.39
C VAL A 375 -15.67 -10.64 1.45
N GLN A 376 -16.61 -9.77 1.08
CA GLN A 376 -16.35 -8.59 0.28
C GLN A 376 -16.69 -7.34 1.08
N LEU A 377 -15.68 -6.52 1.33
CA LEU A 377 -15.81 -5.20 1.91
C LEU A 377 -16.19 -4.22 0.82
N ARG A 378 -17.23 -3.43 1.07
CA ARG A 378 -17.75 -2.42 0.16
C ARG A 378 -17.74 -1.06 0.81
N VAL A 379 -17.43 -0.05 0.02
CA VAL A 379 -17.52 1.35 0.40
C VAL A 379 -18.33 2.04 -0.67
N ASP A 380 -19.42 2.67 -0.28
CA ASP A 380 -20.35 3.38 -1.17
C ASP A 380 -20.85 2.52 -2.35
N GLY A 381 -20.98 1.20 -2.11
CA GLY A 381 -21.43 0.22 -3.09
C GLY A 381 -20.31 -0.42 -3.91
N SER A 382 -19.12 0.20 -3.97
CA SER A 382 -17.95 -0.33 -4.67
C SER A 382 -17.18 -1.31 -3.79
N THR A 383 -16.68 -2.41 -4.38
CA THR A 383 -15.94 -3.44 -3.63
C THR A 383 -14.48 -3.01 -3.48
N VAL A 384 -14.06 -2.77 -2.24
CA VAL A 384 -12.73 -2.26 -1.89
C VAL A 384 -11.77 -3.41 -1.63
N VAL A 385 -12.19 -4.40 -0.84
CA VAL A 385 -11.35 -5.58 -0.56
C VAL A 385 -12.18 -6.85 -0.58
N GLY A 386 -11.60 -7.94 -1.07
CA GLY A 386 -12.18 -9.27 -1.02
C GLY A 386 -11.25 -10.26 -0.35
N PHE A 387 -11.76 -11.00 0.63
CA PHE A 387 -11.03 -12.05 1.33
C PHE A 387 -11.73 -13.38 1.13
N SER A 388 -10.93 -14.45 1.07
CA SER A 388 -11.41 -15.82 1.13
C SER A 388 -10.71 -16.47 2.32
N GLY A 389 -11.46 -16.76 3.39
CA GLY A 389 -10.93 -17.35 4.61
C GLY A 389 -11.42 -18.80 4.81
N GLY A 390 -10.56 -19.63 5.39
CA GLY A 390 -10.96 -20.91 5.97
C GLY A 390 -11.79 -20.73 7.24
N VAL A 391 -12.39 -21.81 7.74
CA VAL A 391 -13.17 -21.79 8.99
C VAL A 391 -12.25 -21.46 10.17
N GLY A 392 -12.53 -20.39 10.92
CA GLY A 392 -11.98 -20.18 12.27
C GLY A 392 -10.99 -19.03 12.47
N GLY A 393 -10.69 -18.21 11.46
CA GLY A 393 -9.91 -16.99 11.62
C GLY A 393 -10.73 -15.74 11.31
N GLY A 394 -10.91 -14.84 12.29
CA GLY A 394 -11.32 -13.47 11.98
C GLY A 394 -10.18 -12.74 11.27
N PHE A 395 -10.48 -11.68 10.54
CA PHE A 395 -9.46 -10.80 9.98
C PHE A 395 -9.69 -9.36 10.45
N LEU A 396 -8.63 -8.56 10.42
CA LEU A 396 -8.66 -7.12 10.62
C LEU A 396 -8.05 -6.46 9.39
N THR A 397 -8.75 -5.52 8.78
CA THR A 397 -8.29 -4.84 7.57
C THR A 397 -8.78 -3.40 7.50
N PRO A 398 -8.01 -2.46 6.92
CA PRO A 398 -8.54 -1.15 6.58
C PRO A 398 -9.58 -1.25 5.45
N ALA A 399 -10.72 -0.58 5.63
CA ALA A 399 -11.70 -0.34 4.57
C ALA A 399 -11.33 0.85 3.67
N GLY A 400 -10.33 1.62 4.11
CA GLY A 400 -9.79 2.79 3.46
C GLY A 400 -9.50 3.87 4.49
N PRO A 401 -8.59 4.80 4.19
CA PRO A 401 -8.89 6.20 4.45
C PRO A 401 -10.06 6.64 3.54
N PHE A 402 -10.98 7.39 4.10
CA PHE A 402 -12.12 8.00 3.44
C PHE A 402 -11.97 9.51 3.48
N GLY A 403 -12.40 10.19 2.43
CA GLY A 403 -12.47 11.64 2.41
C GLY A 403 -13.46 12.19 3.42
N ALA A 404 -13.55 13.52 3.47
CA ALA A 404 -14.64 14.18 4.17
C ALA A 404 -16.00 13.80 3.54
N GLY A 405 -16.95 13.30 4.32
CA GLY A 405 -18.29 12.97 3.83
C GLY A 405 -18.99 11.88 4.61
N GLN A 406 -20.16 11.47 4.12
CA GLN A 406 -20.84 10.27 4.60
C GLN A 406 -20.48 9.10 3.70
N HIS A 407 -20.01 8.02 4.31
CA HIS A 407 -19.61 6.80 3.65
C HIS A 407 -20.38 5.60 4.19
N THR A 408 -20.77 4.71 3.29
CA THR A 408 -21.43 3.45 3.62
C THR A 408 -20.42 2.31 3.54
N VAL A 409 -20.02 1.78 4.69
CA VAL A 409 -19.12 0.62 4.79
C VAL A 409 -19.94 -0.64 4.98
N GLY A 410 -19.97 -1.51 3.97
CA GLY A 410 -20.73 -2.75 4.01
C GLY A 410 -19.87 -4.00 3.87
N VAL A 411 -20.34 -5.11 4.41
CA VAL A 411 -19.72 -6.42 4.22
C VAL A 411 -20.72 -7.38 3.63
N ARG A 412 -20.32 -8.02 2.53
CA ARG A 412 -21.04 -9.14 1.94
C ARG A 412 -20.32 -10.44 2.26
N SER A 413 -20.99 -11.37 2.90
CA SER A 413 -20.46 -12.69 3.27
C SER A 413 -21.34 -13.80 2.70
N GLN A 414 -20.73 -14.91 2.28
CA GLN A 414 -21.47 -16.12 1.84
C GLN A 414 -22.10 -16.90 3.00
N HIS A 415 -21.61 -16.68 4.22
CA HIS A 415 -22.07 -17.36 5.43
C HIS A 415 -22.38 -16.31 6.51
N PRO A 416 -23.22 -16.64 7.51
CA PRO A 416 -23.44 -15.77 8.65
C PRO A 416 -22.10 -15.36 9.27
N ALA A 417 -21.87 -14.07 9.35
CA ALA A 417 -20.69 -13.47 9.97
C ALA A 417 -21.16 -12.25 10.78
N THR A 418 -20.31 -11.75 11.65
CA THR A 418 -20.53 -10.44 12.28
C THR A 418 -19.41 -9.51 11.89
N MET A 419 -19.74 -8.23 11.76
CA MET A 419 -18.79 -7.18 11.43
C MET A 419 -18.75 -6.20 12.60
N GLU A 420 -17.55 -5.92 13.07
CA GLU A 420 -17.25 -4.76 13.90
C GLU A 420 -16.35 -3.81 13.11
N ALA A 421 -16.42 -2.53 13.44
CA ALA A 421 -15.51 -1.56 12.85
C ALA A 421 -14.98 -0.58 13.91
N ALA A 422 -13.78 -0.07 13.69
CA ALA A 422 -13.21 1.01 14.46
C ALA A 422 -12.96 2.22 13.57
N LEU A 423 -13.22 3.40 14.13
CA LEU A 423 -13.04 4.68 13.47
C LEU A 423 -11.79 5.36 14.00
N TYR A 424 -10.98 5.85 13.07
CA TYR A 424 -9.85 6.72 13.32
C TYR A 424 -10.02 8.04 12.55
N GLU A 425 -9.35 9.10 13.02
CA GLU A 425 -9.28 10.40 12.36
C GLU A 425 -7.84 10.80 12.06
N GLN A 426 -7.61 11.49 10.96
CA GLN A 426 -6.29 11.98 10.58
C GLN A 426 -5.81 13.09 11.53
N VAL A 427 -4.51 13.11 11.85
CA VAL A 427 -3.95 14.03 12.87
C VAL A 427 -2.68 14.78 12.47
N ASP A 428 -2.15 14.56 11.27
CA ASP A 428 -0.95 15.20 10.74
C ASP A 428 -1.22 16.32 9.73
#